data_AF-A0A7V3M6R7-F1
#
_entry.id   AF-A0A7V3M6R7-F1
#
_cell.length_a   1.000
_cell.length_b   1.000
_cell.length_c   1.000
_cell.angle_alpha   90.00
_cell.angle_beta   90.00
_cell.angle_gamma   90.00
#
_symmetry.space_group_name_H-M   'P 1'
#
loop_
_entity.id
_entity.type
_entity.pdbx_description
1 polymer ?
#
loop_
_entity_poly.entity_id
_entity_poly.type
_entity_poly.pdbx_seq_one_letter_code
_entity_poly.pdbx_strand_id
1 'polypeptide(L)'
;EISVGDYILTGGEPAAVCIIDAVARLLDGVIKKDSLSQESFDNYLIEAPQYTRPAVWRKLKVPSILLSGNHKEIDKWKKEKAIEITKKRRPDLAEKYFKNNKVGGNYG
;
A
#
# COMPACT_ATOMS: atom_id res chain seq x y z
N GLU A 1 -10.30 -9.09 -23.59
CA GLU A 1 -10.90 -9.70 -22.38
C GLU A 1 -10.04 -9.34 -21.18
N ILE A 2 -10.62 -9.24 -19.97
CA ILE A 2 -9.94 -8.82 -18.73
C ILE A 2 -10.31 -9.81 -17.61
N SER A 3 -9.33 -10.20 -16.79
CA SER A 3 -9.54 -10.96 -15.55
C SER A 3 -9.14 -10.13 -14.33
N VAL A 4 -9.90 -10.24 -13.24
CA VAL A 4 -9.62 -9.60 -11.94
C VAL A 4 -8.87 -10.52 -10.97
N GLY A 5 -8.58 -11.75 -11.38
CA GLY A 5 -7.74 -12.70 -10.64
C GLY A 5 -7.93 -14.16 -11.08
N ASP A 6 -7.07 -15.03 -10.58
CA ASP A 6 -7.01 -16.45 -10.96
C ASP A 6 -8.03 -17.28 -10.16
N TYR A 7 -9.31 -17.04 -10.42
CA TYR A 7 -10.44 -17.77 -9.83
C TYR A 7 -11.68 -17.71 -10.73
N ILE A 8 -12.62 -18.64 -10.54
CA ILE A 8 -13.87 -18.71 -11.31
C ILE A 8 -15.00 -18.03 -10.51
N LEU A 9 -15.80 -17.22 -11.20
CA LEU A 9 -17.03 -16.61 -10.68
C LEU A 9 -18.25 -17.18 -11.41
N THR A 10 -19.44 -17.09 -10.78
CA THR A 10 -20.71 -17.54 -11.37
C THR A 10 -21.20 -16.63 -12.51
N GLY A 11 -20.70 -15.41 -12.58
CA GLY A 11 -21.05 -14.38 -13.56
C GLY A 11 -20.01 -13.27 -13.60
N GLY A 12 -20.15 -12.34 -14.54
CA GLY A 12 -19.18 -11.25 -14.77
C GLY A 12 -19.40 -10.01 -13.90
N GLU A 13 -20.52 -9.92 -13.20
CA GLU A 13 -20.94 -8.74 -12.45
C GLU A 13 -19.95 -8.34 -11.34
N PRO A 14 -19.43 -9.25 -10.50
CA PRO A 14 -18.43 -8.86 -9.50
C PRO A 14 -17.14 -8.34 -10.11
N ALA A 15 -16.69 -8.94 -11.22
CA ALA A 15 -15.50 -8.48 -11.95
C ALA A 15 -15.74 -7.08 -12.55
N ALA A 16 -16.93 -6.83 -13.12
CA ALA A 16 -17.31 -5.53 -13.65
C ALA A 16 -17.33 -4.45 -12.56
N VAL A 17 -17.89 -4.74 -11.38
CA VAL A 17 -17.92 -3.81 -10.24
C VAL A 17 -16.50 -3.50 -9.74
N CYS A 18 -15.63 -4.50 -9.62
CA CYS A 18 -14.22 -4.28 -9.25
C CYS A 18 -13.51 -3.33 -10.22
N ILE A 19 -13.74 -3.48 -11.53
CA ILE A 19 -13.15 -2.62 -12.55
C ILE A 19 -13.74 -1.20 -12.46
N ILE A 20 -15.07 -1.07 -12.36
CA ILE A 20 -15.74 0.23 -12.23
C ILE A 20 -15.21 0.98 -11.01
N ASP A 21 -15.12 0.33 -9.85
CA ASP A 21 -14.59 0.94 -8.63
C ASP A 21 -13.13 1.40 -8.81
N ALA A 22 -12.25 0.51 -9.27
CA ALA A 22 -10.84 0.84 -9.47
C ALA A 22 -10.63 2.01 -10.44
N VAL A 23 -11.41 2.10 -11.52
CA VAL A 23 -11.29 3.17 -12.53
C VAL A 23 -11.96 4.46 -12.05
N ALA A 24 -13.14 4.39 -11.43
CA ALA A 24 -13.85 5.58 -10.97
C ALA A 24 -13.04 6.37 -9.92
N ARG A 25 -12.26 5.68 -9.09
CA ARG A 25 -11.33 6.30 -8.11
C ARG A 25 -10.28 7.22 -8.73
N LEU A 26 -9.96 7.03 -10.01
CA LEU A 26 -8.99 7.84 -10.75
C LEU A 26 -9.59 9.14 -11.29
N LEU A 27 -10.92 9.30 -11.24
CA LEU A 27 -11.59 10.51 -11.71
C LEU A 27 -11.38 11.66 -10.71
N ASP A 28 -11.11 12.85 -11.25
CA ASP A 28 -10.94 14.06 -10.45
C ASP A 28 -12.18 14.32 -9.57
N GLY A 29 -11.94 14.56 -8.29
CA GLY A 29 -12.99 14.85 -7.31
C GLY A 29 -13.59 13.64 -6.60
N VAL A 30 -13.26 12.40 -7.00
CA VAL A 30 -13.74 11.18 -6.32
C VAL A 30 -12.90 10.88 -5.07
N ILE A 31 -11.56 10.86 -5.22
CA ILE A 31 -10.62 10.69 -4.11
C ILE A 31 -9.68 11.90 -4.02
N LYS A 32 -9.31 12.28 -2.80
CA LYS A 32 -8.29 13.31 -2.57
C LYS A 32 -6.93 12.82 -3.09
N LYS A 33 -6.23 13.65 -3.85
CA LYS A 33 -4.93 13.30 -4.44
C LYS A 33 -3.90 12.81 -3.41
N ASP A 34 -3.90 13.38 -2.22
CA ASP A 34 -3.01 12.95 -1.13
C ASP A 34 -3.25 11.50 -0.68
N SER A 35 -4.50 11.01 -0.76
CA SER A 35 -4.84 9.63 -0.41
C SER A 35 -4.34 8.63 -1.45
N LEU A 36 -4.29 9.02 -2.73
CA LEU A 36 -3.73 8.21 -3.80
C LEU A 36 -2.20 8.14 -3.74
N SER A 37 -1.54 9.07 -3.04
CA SER A 37 -0.06 9.14 -3.03
C SER A 37 0.64 8.06 -2.18
N GLN A 38 -0.13 7.37 -1.33
CA GLN A 38 0.39 6.33 -0.42
C GLN A 38 -0.48 5.08 -0.47
N GLU A 39 -0.78 4.56 -1.67
CA GLU A 39 -1.50 3.30 -1.83
C GLU A 39 -0.55 2.11 -1.93
N SER A 40 -1.07 0.97 -1.51
CA SER A 40 -0.43 -0.31 -1.78
C SER A 40 -0.26 -0.48 -3.30
N PHE A 41 0.84 -1.12 -3.70
CA PHE A 41 1.21 -1.45 -5.10
C PHE A 41 1.76 -0.31 -5.97
N ASP A 42 1.63 0.97 -5.63
CA ASP A 42 2.23 2.10 -6.40
C ASP A 42 3.75 1.99 -6.54
N ASN A 43 4.41 1.39 -5.55
CA ASN A 43 5.85 1.12 -5.57
C ASN A 43 6.15 -0.36 -5.34
N TYR A 44 5.25 -1.29 -5.71
CA TYR A 44 5.40 -2.71 -5.38
C TYR A 44 5.57 -3.01 -3.88
N LEU A 45 5.10 -2.11 -3.01
CA LEU A 45 5.07 -2.31 -1.56
C LEU A 45 3.62 -2.41 -1.08
N ILE A 46 3.39 -3.24 -0.08
CA ILE A 46 2.18 -3.22 0.75
C ILE A 46 2.33 -2.05 1.73
N GLU A 47 1.24 -1.32 1.97
CA GLU A 47 1.21 -0.22 2.93
C GLU A 47 1.69 -0.62 4.33
N ALA A 48 2.29 0.35 5.01
CA ALA A 48 2.67 0.24 6.40
C ALA A 48 1.44 0.05 7.31
N PRO A 49 1.60 -0.59 8.48
CA PRO A 49 0.47 -0.78 9.39
C PRO A 49 -0.04 0.56 9.90
N GLN A 50 -1.36 0.74 9.82
CA GLN A 50 -2.04 1.96 10.25
C GLN A 50 -2.49 1.85 11.71
N TYR A 51 -2.42 2.96 12.43
CA TYR A 51 -2.82 3.07 13.83
C TYR A 51 -3.76 4.25 14.00
N THR A 52 -4.75 4.09 14.86
CA THR A 52 -5.68 5.14 15.24
C THR A 52 -5.92 5.09 16.75
N ARG A 53 -6.68 6.05 17.28
CA ARG A 53 -7.01 6.10 18.70
C ARG A 53 -7.84 4.87 19.10
N PRO A 54 -7.69 4.36 20.35
CA PRO A 54 -6.85 4.86 21.44
C PRO A 54 -5.39 4.41 21.36
N ALA A 55 -4.47 5.10 22.08
CA ALA A 55 -3.03 4.80 22.07
C ALA A 55 -2.66 3.40 22.61
N VAL A 56 -3.54 2.80 23.43
CA VAL A 56 -3.42 1.41 23.88
C VAL A 56 -4.76 0.72 23.66
N TRP A 57 -4.74 -0.38 22.92
CA TRP A 57 -5.93 -1.19 22.66
C TRP A 57 -5.62 -2.66 22.90
N ARG A 58 -6.38 -3.33 23.78
CA ARG A 58 -6.16 -4.74 24.19
C ARG A 58 -4.69 -5.06 24.55
N LYS A 59 -4.05 -4.19 25.33
CA LYS A 59 -2.62 -4.26 25.73
C LYS A 59 -1.60 -4.05 24.58
N LEU A 60 -2.06 -3.81 23.35
CA LEU A 60 -1.19 -3.40 22.23
C LEU A 60 -1.04 -1.88 22.25
N LYS A 61 0.20 -1.41 22.20
CA LYS A 61 0.52 0.03 22.19
C LYS A 61 0.81 0.50 20.78
N VAL A 62 0.36 1.70 20.44
CA VAL A 62 0.83 2.40 19.25
C VAL A 62 2.36 2.59 19.37
N PRO A 63 3.15 2.28 18.32
CA PRO A 63 4.58 2.52 18.30
C PRO A 63 4.91 3.96 18.71
N SER A 64 5.84 4.15 19.65
CA SER A 64 6.20 5.48 20.18
C SER A 64 6.67 6.44 19.09
N ILE A 65 7.30 5.93 18.02
CA ILE A 65 7.70 6.72 16.86
C ILE A 65 6.53 7.42 16.18
N LEU A 66 5.35 6.78 16.12
CA LEU A 66 4.14 7.37 15.55
C LEU A 66 3.52 8.45 16.45
N LEU A 67 3.95 8.52 17.71
CA LEU A 67 3.53 9.53 18.68
C LEU A 67 4.56 10.67 18.82
N SER A 68 5.72 10.57 18.15
CA SER A 68 6.84 11.50 18.32
C SER A 68 6.64 12.86 17.63
N GLY A 69 5.70 12.96 16.69
CA GLY A 69 5.54 14.13 15.81
C GLY A 69 6.67 14.34 14.80
N ASN A 70 7.70 13.49 14.81
CA ASN A 70 8.81 13.58 13.86
C ASN A 70 8.43 12.92 12.53
N HIS A 71 7.91 13.72 11.60
CA HIS A 71 7.46 13.26 10.29
C HIS A 71 8.53 12.45 9.54
N LYS A 72 9.81 12.88 9.57
CA LYS A 72 10.90 12.20 8.87
C LYS A 72 11.14 10.78 9.41
N GLU A 73 11.17 10.63 10.73
CA GLU A 73 11.37 9.32 11.36
C GLU A 73 10.12 8.43 11.23
N ILE A 74 8.93 9.02 11.23
CA ILE A 74 7.67 8.31 10.95
C ILE A 74 7.68 7.75 9.52
N ASP A 75 8.05 8.55 8.53
CA ASP A 75 8.09 8.11 7.13
C ASP A 75 9.14 7.02 6.90
N LYS A 76 10.32 7.17 7.52
CA LYS A 76 11.34 6.12 7.52
C LYS A 76 10.82 4.83 8.12
N TRP A 77 10.19 4.90 9.29
CA TRP A 77 9.61 3.74 9.96
C TRP A 77 8.51 3.08 9.13
N LYS A 78 7.62 3.88 8.52
CA LYS A 78 6.56 3.38 7.63
C LYS A 78 7.16 2.64 6.44
N LYS A 79 8.19 3.21 5.79
CA LYS A 79 8.89 2.57 4.66
C LYS A 79 9.52 1.24 5.05
N GLU A 80 10.21 1.19 6.20
CA GLU A 80 10.80 -0.04 6.72
C GLU A 80 9.74 -1.12 6.98
N LYS A 81 8.60 -0.76 7.59
CA LYS A 81 7.50 -1.69 7.83
C LYS A 81 6.78 -2.14 6.58
N ALA A 82 6.59 -1.27 5.60
CA ALA A 82 6.06 -1.63 4.29
C ALA A 82 6.95 -2.68 3.60
N ILE A 83 8.27 -2.49 3.61
CA ILE A 83 9.25 -3.46 3.07
C ILE A 83 9.18 -4.79 3.83
N GLU A 84 9.15 -4.76 5.16
CA GLU A 84 9.07 -5.95 6.02
C GLU A 84 7.81 -6.79 5.71
N ILE A 85 6.64 -6.15 5.68
CA ILE A 85 5.36 -6.81 5.40
C ILE A 85 5.33 -7.35 3.97
N THR A 86 5.83 -6.59 3.00
CA THR A 86 5.89 -7.02 1.59
C THR A 86 6.77 -8.25 1.45
N LYS A 87 7.99 -8.26 2.01
CA LYS A 87 8.87 -9.44 1.98
C LYS A 87 8.21 -10.68 2.58
N LYS A 88 7.44 -10.50 3.66
CA LYS A 88 6.78 -11.61 4.35
C LYS A 88 5.55 -12.14 3.60
N ARG A 89 4.73 -11.27 3.01
CA ARG A 89 3.41 -11.63 2.45
C ARG A 89 3.37 -11.73 0.93
N ARG A 90 4.20 -10.94 0.24
CA ARG A 90 4.29 -10.85 -1.23
C ARG A 90 5.75 -10.76 -1.69
N PRO A 91 6.53 -11.86 -1.56
CA PRO A 91 7.93 -11.88 -1.98
C PRO A 91 8.13 -11.47 -3.44
N ASP A 92 7.15 -11.80 -4.30
CA ASP A 92 7.10 -11.43 -5.71
C ASP A 92 7.11 -9.91 -5.93
N LEU A 93 6.39 -9.16 -5.09
CA LEU A 93 6.39 -7.69 -5.13
C LEU A 93 7.66 -7.10 -4.55
N ALA A 94 8.19 -7.70 -3.48
CA ALA A 94 9.46 -7.28 -2.90
C ALA A 94 10.61 -7.39 -3.92
N GLU A 95 10.65 -8.47 -4.71
CA GLU A 95 11.64 -8.63 -5.78
C GLU A 95 11.54 -7.52 -6.83
N LYS A 96 10.32 -7.18 -7.28
CA LYS A 96 10.07 -6.08 -8.21
C LYS A 96 10.51 -4.74 -7.64
N TYR A 97 10.20 -4.46 -6.38
CA TYR A 97 10.64 -3.25 -5.68
C TYR A 97 12.18 -3.12 -5.69
N PHE A 98 12.91 -4.18 -5.32
CA PHE A 98 14.38 -4.12 -5.30
C PHE A 98 14.99 -4.06 -6.70
N LYS A 99 14.38 -4.68 -7.71
CA LYS A 99 14.80 -4.55 -9.11
C LYS A 99 14.64 -3.10 -9.59
N ASN A 100 13.47 -2.48 -9.37
CA ASN A 100 13.23 -1.11 -9.80
C ASN A 100 14.17 -0.10 -9.10
N ASN A 101 14.43 -0.27 -7.80
CA ASN A 101 15.34 0.60 -7.06
C ASN A 101 16.83 0.41 -7.44
N LYS A 102 17.23 -0.75 -7.97
CA LYS A 102 18.59 -0.94 -8.51
C LYS A 102 18.79 -0.27 -9.87
N VAL A 103 17.74 -0.16 -10.67
CA VAL A 103 17.79 0.47 -12.01
C VAL A 103 17.75 2.01 -11.89
N GLY A 104 17.06 2.54 -10.87
CA GLY A 104 16.98 3.99 -10.63
C GLY A 104 18.20 4.64 -9.94
N GLY A 105 19.23 3.86 -9.58
CA GLY A 105 20.42 4.35 -8.87
C GLY A 105 21.56 4.87 -9.75
N ASN A 106 21.36 4.99 -11.07
CA ASN A 106 22.42 5.35 -12.03
C ASN A 106 22.12 6.56 -12.93
N TYR A 107 21.21 7.44 -12.51
CA TYR A 107 21.10 8.79 -13.08
C TYR A 107 20.80 9.79 -11.95
N GLY A 108 21.83 10.49 -11.49
CA GLY A 108 21.77 11.53 -10.45
C GLY A 108 23.01 11.53 -9.59
#